data_AF-A0A5A8F5R5-F1
#
_entry.id   AF-A0A5A8F5R5-F1
#
_cell.length_a   1.000
_cell.length_b   1.000
_cell.length_c   1.000
_cell.angle_alpha   90.00
_cell.angle_beta   90.00
_cell.angle_gamma   90.00
#
_symmetry.space_group_name_H-M   'P 1'
#
loop_
_entity.id
_entity.type
_entity.pdbx_description
1 polymer ?
#
loop_
_entity_poly.entity_id
_entity_poly.type
_entity_poly.pdbx_seq_one_letter_code
_entity_poly.pdbx_strand_id
1 'polypeptide(L)'
;MSTSFRIVAEKLLLFLEELNEMEINDEFFLKVKMYENFLNQLLQITEKMDTIDEEGKKILMDINEKNNALLSRLKSEKDNLKNDILKVNRKENLKKKYYN
;
A
#
# COMPACT_ATOMS: atom_id res chain seq x y z
N MET A 1 15.14 -16.81 -14.73
CA MET A 1 13.93 -16.49 -13.94
C MET A 1 12.74 -17.40 -14.28
N SER A 2 11.89 -17.77 -13.31
CA SER A 2 10.69 -18.59 -13.57
C SER A 2 9.53 -17.74 -14.11
N THR A 3 8.71 -18.31 -15.00
CA THR A 3 7.52 -17.62 -15.55
C THR A 3 6.55 -17.19 -14.45
N SER A 4 6.39 -18.00 -13.41
CA SER A 4 5.53 -17.70 -12.26
C SER A 4 6.00 -16.49 -11.47
N PHE A 5 7.31 -16.35 -11.21
CA PHE A 5 7.87 -15.17 -10.54
C PHE A 5 7.49 -13.89 -11.31
N ARG A 6 7.73 -13.90 -12.63
CA ARG A 6 7.50 -12.73 -13.47
C ARG A 6 6.04 -12.29 -13.46
N ILE A 7 5.11 -13.23 -13.64
CA ILE A 7 3.67 -12.94 -13.62
C ILE A 7 3.23 -12.34 -12.28
N VAL A 8 3.66 -12.93 -11.16
CA VAL A 8 3.28 -12.44 -9.83
C VAL A 8 3.88 -11.06 -9.56
N ALA A 9 5.14 -10.86 -9.91
CA ALA A 9 5.84 -9.60 -9.71
C ALA A 9 5.26 -8.45 -10.56
N GLU A 10 4.94 -8.70 -11.83
CA GLU A 10 4.27 -7.72 -12.71
C GLU A 10 2.87 -7.35 -12.17
N LYS A 11 2.12 -8.31 -11.63
CA LYS A 11 0.83 -8.03 -10.98
C LYS A 11 0.99 -7.19 -9.72
N LEU A 12 2.02 -7.45 -8.91
CA LEU A 12 2.32 -6.61 -7.74
C LEU A 12 2.66 -5.18 -8.12
N LEU A 13 3.48 -4.99 -9.15
CA LEU A 13 3.81 -3.65 -9.65
C LEU A 13 2.57 -2.91 -10.12
N LEU A 14 1.68 -3.57 -10.87
CA LEU A 14 0.41 -2.98 -11.31
C LEU A 14 -0.47 -2.57 -10.11
N PHE A 15 -0.62 -3.43 -9.12
CA PHE A 15 -1.37 -3.08 -7.91
C PHE A 15 -0.75 -1.91 -7.17
N LEU A 16 0.58 -1.87 -7.05
CA LEU A 16 1.27 -0.78 -6.39
C LEU A 16 1.11 0.56 -7.14
N GLU A 17 1.13 0.55 -8.47
CA GLU A 17 0.84 1.73 -9.29
C GLU A 17 -0.57 2.23 -9.02
N GLU A 18 -1.56 1.35 -9.16
CA GLU A 18 -2.96 1.70 -8.91
C GLU A 18 -3.18 2.18 -7.48
N LEU A 19 -2.63 1.49 -6.47
CA LEU A 19 -2.77 1.84 -5.06
C LEU A 19 -2.10 3.18 -4.73
N ASN A 20 -1.01 3.56 -5.41
CA ASN A 20 -0.36 4.85 -5.14
C ASN A 20 -1.19 6.04 -5.61
N GLU A 21 -2.06 5.85 -6.61
CA GLU A 21 -2.85 6.92 -7.23
C GLU A 21 -4.33 6.91 -6.80
N MET A 22 -4.85 5.74 -6.43
CA MET A 22 -6.27 5.55 -6.10
C MET A 22 -6.67 6.23 -4.79
N GLU A 23 -7.88 6.80 -4.76
CA GLU A 23 -8.49 7.36 -3.53
C GLU A 23 -8.67 6.27 -2.45
N ILE A 24 -8.47 6.64 -1.18
CA ILE A 24 -8.65 5.71 -0.06
C ILE A 24 -10.15 5.54 0.22
N ASN A 25 -10.71 4.46 -0.30
CA ASN A 25 -12.10 4.05 -0.14
C ASN A 25 -12.19 2.50 0.01
N ASP A 26 -13.40 1.95 -0.02
CA ASP A 26 -13.60 0.50 0.12
C ASP A 26 -12.89 -0.31 -0.98
N GLU A 27 -12.85 0.20 -2.22
CA GLU A 27 -12.19 -0.44 -3.35
C GLU A 27 -10.66 -0.46 -3.16
N PHE A 28 -10.08 0.62 -2.62
CA PHE A 28 -8.67 0.65 -2.20
C PHE A 28 -8.35 -0.48 -1.22
N PHE A 29 -9.17 -0.67 -0.18
CA PHE A 29 -8.93 -1.73 0.81
C PHE A 29 -9.12 -3.14 0.24
N LEU A 30 -10.04 -3.32 -0.71
CA LEU A 30 -10.14 -4.59 -1.44
C LEU A 30 -8.88 -4.87 -2.24
N LYS A 31 -8.34 -3.85 -2.92
CA LYS A 31 -7.10 -3.96 -3.69
C LYS A 31 -5.87 -4.21 -2.81
N VAL A 32 -5.80 -3.63 -1.61
CA VAL A 32 -4.76 -3.96 -0.62
C VAL A 32 -4.78 -5.44 -0.25
N LYS A 33 -5.96 -6.03 -0.02
CA LYS A 33 -6.07 -7.48 0.25
C LYS A 33 -5.60 -8.33 -0.93
N MET A 34 -5.91 -7.90 -2.16
CA MET A 34 -5.40 -8.57 -3.36
C MET A 34 -3.88 -8.47 -3.45
N TYR A 35 -3.32 -7.28 -3.22
CA TYR A 35 -1.89 -7.04 -3.17
C TYR A 35 -1.21 -7.97 -2.14
N GLU A 36 -1.72 -8.06 -0.91
CA GLU A 36 -1.17 -8.95 0.13
C GLU A 36 -1.17 -10.42 -0.32
N ASN A 37 -2.22 -10.88 -0.99
CA ASN A 37 -2.28 -12.25 -1.50
C ASN A 37 -1.19 -12.52 -2.54
N PHE A 38 -0.91 -11.57 -3.45
CA PHE A 38 0.16 -11.72 -4.44
C PHE A 38 1.55 -11.56 -3.81
N LEU A 39 1.68 -10.72 -2.78
CA LEU A 39 2.94 -10.54 -2.06
C LEU A 39 3.36 -11.84 -1.38
N ASN A 40 2.41 -12.51 -0.72
CA ASN A 40 2.63 -13.80 -0.11
C ASN A 40 3.02 -14.88 -1.15
N GLN A 41 2.42 -14.86 -2.33
CA GLN A 41 2.82 -15.75 -3.43
C GLN A 41 4.24 -15.45 -3.91
N LEU A 42 4.61 -14.17 -4.05
CA LEU A 42 5.96 -13.79 -4.46
C LEU A 42 6.99 -14.29 -3.44
N LEU A 43 6.73 -14.10 -2.15
CA LEU A 43 7.60 -14.59 -1.07
C LEU A 43 7.80 -16.11 -1.16
N GLN A 44 6.72 -16.88 -1.29
CA GLN A 44 6.79 -18.34 -1.45
C GLN A 44 7.56 -18.78 -2.71
N ILE A 45 7.47 -18.01 -3.80
CA ILE A 45 8.25 -18.29 -5.01
C ILE A 45 9.73 -18.02 -4.74
N THR A 46 10.06 -16.86 -4.17
CA THR A 46 11.46 -16.47 -3.90
C THR A 46 12.14 -17.39 -2.90
N GLU A 47 11.43 -17.92 -1.90
CA GLU A 47 11.95 -18.90 -0.93
C GLU A 47 12.35 -20.24 -1.59
N LYS A 48 11.70 -20.59 -2.71
CA LYS A 48 11.96 -21.83 -3.45
C LYS A 48 12.96 -21.64 -4.59
N MET A 49 13.42 -20.41 -4.84
CA MET A 49 14.38 -20.11 -5.90
C MET A 49 15.80 -20.15 -5.34
N ASP A 50 16.64 -21.02 -5.92
CA ASP A 50 18.06 -21.11 -5.52
C ASP A 50 18.85 -19.83 -5.84
N THR A 51 18.49 -19.16 -6.94
CA THR A 51 19.13 -17.91 -7.38
C THR A 51 18.12 -17.00 -8.06
N ILE A 52 18.29 -15.69 -7.86
CA ILE A 52 17.57 -14.64 -8.59
C ILE A 52 18.58 -13.90 -9.47
N ASP A 53 18.27 -13.80 -10.77
CA ASP A 53 19.08 -13.06 -11.73
C ASP A 53 18.95 -11.54 -11.56
N GLU A 54 19.79 -10.77 -12.24
CA GLU A 54 19.82 -9.31 -12.10
C GLU A 54 18.50 -8.64 -12.51
N GLU A 55 17.79 -9.20 -13.50
CA GLU A 55 16.45 -8.71 -13.88
C GLU A 55 15.45 -8.93 -12.73
N GLY A 56 15.44 -10.12 -12.13
CA GLY A 56 14.59 -10.42 -10.98
C GLY A 56 14.90 -9.53 -9.77
N LYS A 57 16.19 -9.25 -9.49
CA LYS A 57 16.60 -8.32 -8.42
C LYS A 57 16.08 -6.91 -8.68
N LYS A 58 16.19 -6.43 -9.92
CA LYS A 58 15.69 -5.11 -10.30
C LYS A 58 14.18 -5.01 -10.08
N ILE A 59 13.42 -6.03 -10.48
CA ILE A 59 11.96 -6.08 -10.26
C ILE A 59 11.63 -6.02 -8.75
N LEU A 60 12.35 -6.77 -7.91
CA LEU A 60 12.15 -6.72 -6.45
C LEU A 60 12.49 -5.35 -5.85
N MET A 61 13.51 -4.69 -6.37
CA MET A 61 13.85 -3.31 -5.97
C MET A 61 12.71 -2.35 -6.35
N ASP A 62 12.20 -2.43 -7.57
CA ASP A 62 11.09 -1.59 -8.05
C ASP A 62 9.81 -1.81 -7.19
N ILE A 63 9.50 -3.06 -6.83
CA ILE A 63 8.40 -3.39 -5.91
C ILE A 63 8.61 -2.72 -4.55
N ASN A 64 9.82 -2.84 -3.98
CA ASN A 64 10.13 -2.26 -2.68
C ASN A 64 10.03 -0.73 -2.69
N GLU A 65 10.53 -0.07 -3.73
CA GLU A 65 10.44 1.38 -3.90
C GLU A 65 8.99 1.87 -3.95
N LYS A 66 8.15 1.25 -4.80
CA LYS A 66 6.73 1.61 -4.91
C LYS A 66 5.95 1.29 -3.63
N ASN A 67 6.30 0.22 -2.92
CA ASN A 67 5.70 -0.11 -1.63
C ASN A 67 6.06 0.94 -0.56
N ASN A 68 7.31 1.42 -0.54
CA ASN A 68 7.72 2.49 0.36
C ASN A 68 7.02 3.82 0.05
N ALA A 69 6.79 4.12 -1.24
CA ALA A 69 5.98 5.26 -1.64
C ALA A 69 4.54 5.17 -1.10
N LEU A 70 3.90 3.99 -1.22
CA LEU A 70 2.57 3.73 -0.69
C LEU A 70 2.52 3.89 0.83
N LEU A 71 3.50 3.34 1.54
CA LEU A 71 3.62 3.49 3.00
C LEU A 71 3.76 4.94 3.43
N SER A 72 4.59 5.72 2.73
CA SER A 72 4.75 7.15 2.99
C SER A 72 3.45 7.92 2.80
N ARG A 73 2.71 7.62 1.71
CA ARG A 73 1.39 8.19 1.44
C ARG A 73 0.40 7.86 2.55
N LEU A 74 0.26 6.59 2.92
CA LEU A 74 -0.66 6.13 3.97
C LEU A 74 -0.35 6.76 5.33
N LYS A 75 0.94 6.96 5.65
CA LYS A 75 1.36 7.66 6.86
C LYS A 75 0.90 9.12 6.86
N SER A 76 1.08 9.82 5.74
CA SER A 76 0.60 11.20 5.58
C SER A 76 -0.92 11.29 5.73
N GLU A 77 -1.67 10.39 5.10
CA GLU A 77 -3.13 10.35 5.19
C GLU A 77 -3.63 10.08 6.61
N LYS A 78 -2.97 9.16 7.33
CA LYS A 78 -3.24 8.91 8.74
C LYS A 78 -3.07 10.18 9.61
N ASP A 79 -2.00 10.92 9.38
CA ASP A 79 -1.72 12.15 10.15
C ASP A 79 -2.73 13.26 9.80
N ASN A 80 -3.12 13.38 8.53
CA ASN A 80 -4.18 14.30 8.08
C ASN A 80 -5.52 13.97 8.73
N LEU A 81 -5.95 12.70 8.68
CA LEU A 81 -7.20 12.25 9.28
C LEU A 81 -7.22 12.50 10.80
N LYS A 82 -6.10 12.22 11.49
CA LYS A 82 -5.96 12.52 12.92
C LYS A 82 -6.16 14.02 13.20
N ASN A 83 -5.57 14.89 12.39
CA ASN A 83 -5.72 16.33 12.54
C ASN A 83 -7.16 16.80 12.31
N ASP A 84 -7.84 16.22 11.33
CA ASP A 84 -9.23 16.59 11.03
C ASP A 84 -10.21 16.12 12.11
N ILE A 85 -10.01 14.92 12.67
CA ILE A 85 -10.76 14.46 13.85
C ILE A 85 -10.57 15.43 15.03
N LEU A 86 -9.34 15.89 15.30
CA LEU A 86 -9.06 16.86 16.36
C LEU A 86 -9.79 18.20 16.12
N LYS A 87 -9.85 18.68 14.87
CA LYS A 87 -10.60 19.90 14.52
C LYS A 87 -12.09 19.73 14.75
N VAL A 88 -12.67 18.60 14.33
CA VAL A 88 -14.10 18.29 14.54
C VAL A 88 -14.42 18.25 16.03
N ASN A 89 -13.62 17.54 16.83
CA ASN A 89 -13.82 17.46 18.28
C ASN A 89 -13.74 18.83 18.96
N ARG A 90 -12.81 19.71 18.53
CA ARG A 90 -12.75 21.10 19.03
C ARG A 90 -14.00 21.90 18.67
N LYS A 91 -14.50 21.78 17.43
CA LYS A 91 -15.74 22.44 17.00
C LYS A 91 -16.95 21.98 17.83
N GLU A 92 -17.06 20.68 18.07
CA GLU A 92 -18.15 20.11 18.87
C GLU A 92 -18.06 20.54 20.35
N ASN A 93 -16.86 20.61 20.91
CA ASN A 93 -16.65 21.13 22.27
C ASN A 93 -17.02 22.62 22.39
N LEU A 94 -16.71 23.44 21.38
CA LEU A 94 -17.14 24.85 21.35
C LEU A 94 -18.66 24.97 21.29
N LYS A 95 -19.33 24.19 20.43
CA LYS A 95 -20.80 24.15 20.39
C LYS A 95 -21.39 23.83 21.76
N LYS A 96 -20.91 22.76 22.41
CA LYS A 96 -21.38 22.36 23.74
C LYS A 96 -21.16 23.41 24.83
N LYS A 97 -20.09 24.22 24.74
CA LYS A 97 -19.74 25.21 25.77
C LYS A 97 -20.49 26.54 25.64
N TYR A 98 -20.88 26.93 24.43
CA TYR A 98 -21.40 28.28 24.15
C TYR A 98 -22.80 28.31 23.53
N TYR A 99 -23.33 27.17 23.06
CA TYR A 99 -24.63 27.11 22.39
C TYR A 99 -25.65 26.21 23.13
N ASN A 100 -25.26 25.69 24.30
CA ASN A 100 -26.15 25.02 25.25
C ASN A 100 -26.33 25.89 26.48
#